data_AF-A0A7C4W7D1-F1
#
_entry.id   AF-A0A7C4W7D1-F1
#
_cell.length_a   1.000
_cell.length_b   1.000
_cell.length_c   1.000
_cell.angle_alpha   90.00
_cell.angle_beta   90.00
_cell.angle_gamma   90.00
#
_symmetry.space_group_name_H-M   'P 1'
#
loop_
_entity.id
_entity.type
_entity.pdbx_description
1 polymer ?
#
loop_
_entity_poly.entity_id
_entity_poly.type
_entity_poly.pdbx_seq_one_letter_code
_entity_poly.pdbx_strand_id
1 'polypeptide(L)'
;MPYIKREYREKLDPKIDALIDELRKTPVEELDGQVNYVIFRLLLHLYPPRYFNYNRAIGVLSCVIQEFYRRHVAPYEDKKISETGDIT
;
A
#
# COMPACT_ATOMS: atom_id res chain seq x y z
N MET A 1 8.43 -2.11 4.85
CA MET A 1 9.03 -3.18 4.02
C MET A 1 10.52 -3.30 4.32
N PRO A 2 11.07 -4.50 4.57
CA PRO A 2 12.45 -4.67 5.00
C PRO A 2 13.46 -4.45 3.85
N TYR A 3 12.99 -4.45 2.60
CA TYR A 3 13.84 -4.47 1.40
C TYR A 3 14.27 -3.09 0.90
N ILE A 4 13.65 -1.99 1.36
CA ILE A 4 14.06 -0.64 0.99
C ILE A 4 15.09 -0.10 2.00
N LYS A 5 16.26 0.32 1.51
CA LYS A 5 17.31 0.91 2.35
C LYS A 5 16.83 2.19 3.02
N ARG A 6 17.35 2.46 4.22
CA ARG A 6 16.98 3.63 5.04
C ARG A 6 17.16 4.95 4.29
N GLU A 7 18.26 5.12 3.57
CA GLU A 7 18.56 6.32 2.76
C GLU A 7 17.49 6.66 1.70
N TYR A 8 16.77 5.65 1.19
CA TYR A 8 15.67 5.87 0.25
C TYR A 8 14.39 6.25 0.99
N ARG A 9 14.14 5.68 2.18
CA ARG A 9 12.99 6.05 3.03
C ARG A 9 13.09 7.51 3.45
N GLU A 10 14.26 7.94 3.93
CA GLU A 10 14.49 9.32 4.35
C GLU A 10 14.21 10.36 3.24
N LYS A 11 14.35 9.97 1.97
CA LYS A 11 14.03 10.83 0.81
C LYS A 11 12.57 10.77 0.39
N LEU A 12 11.92 9.61 0.57
CA LEU A 12 10.57 9.33 0.10
C LEU A 12 9.51 9.67 1.14
N ASP A 13 9.75 9.32 2.41
CA ASP A 13 8.80 9.44 3.51
C ASP A 13 8.22 10.87 3.60
N PRO A 14 8.99 11.97 3.57
CA PRO A 14 8.40 13.32 3.62
C PRO A 14 7.45 13.64 2.46
N LYS A 15 7.68 13.06 1.27
CA LYS A 15 6.81 13.25 0.10
C LYS A 15 5.56 12.40 0.19
N ILE A 16 5.70 11.20 0.74
CA ILE A 16 4.59 10.27 0.98
C ILE A 16 3.70 10.84 2.09
N ASP A 17 4.28 11.34 3.18
CA ASP A 17 3.56 11.93 4.31
C ASP A 17 2.75 13.16 3.85
N ALA A 18 3.35 14.04 3.05
CA ALA A 18 2.63 15.17 2.47
C ALA A 18 1.44 14.74 1.59
N LEU A 19 1.57 13.65 0.83
CA LEU A 19 0.48 13.09 0.05
C LEU A 19 -0.60 12.46 0.95
N ILE A 20 -0.21 11.75 2.01
CA ILE A 20 -1.14 11.17 2.99
C ILE A 20 -1.96 12.29 3.65
N ASP A 21 -1.31 13.38 4.06
CA ASP A 21 -1.98 14.51 4.70
C ASP A 21 -2.97 15.22 3.76
N GLU A 22 -2.70 15.23 2.46
CA GLU A 22 -3.66 15.70 1.47
C GLU A 22 -4.85 14.73 1.34
N LEU A 23 -4.58 13.43 1.17
CA LEU A 23 -5.62 12.41 1.01
C LEU A 23 -6.56 12.34 2.22
N ARG A 24 -6.04 12.55 3.44
CA ARG A 24 -6.82 12.56 4.69
C ARG A 24 -7.90 13.66 4.77
N LYS A 25 -7.82 14.69 3.93
CA LYS A 25 -8.83 15.75 3.85
C LYS A 25 -10.07 15.31 3.07
N THR A 26 -9.98 14.20 2.35
CA THR A 26 -11.05 13.67 1.51
C THR A 26 -12.06 12.90 2.35
N PRO A 27 -13.38 13.02 2.06
CA PRO A 27 -14.40 12.16 2.63
C PRO A 27 -14.07 10.68 2.44
N VAL A 28 -14.43 9.83 3.40
CA VAL A 28 -14.09 8.40 3.36
C VAL A 28 -14.66 7.70 2.11
N GLU A 29 -15.82 8.15 1.65
CA GLU A 29 -16.52 7.63 0.47
C GLU A 29 -15.76 7.89 -0.84
N GLU A 30 -14.89 8.91 -0.87
CA GLU A 30 -14.11 9.29 -2.04
C GLU A 30 -12.62 8.90 -1.93
N LEU A 31 -12.15 8.59 -0.71
CA LEU A 31 -10.76 8.29 -0.42
C LEU A 31 -10.24 7.11 -1.26
N ASP A 32 -11.02 6.03 -1.36
CA ASP A 32 -10.64 4.83 -2.11
C ASP A 32 -10.39 5.14 -3.60
N GLY A 33 -11.21 6.01 -4.19
CA GLY A 33 -11.04 6.48 -5.56
C GLY A 33 -9.73 7.24 -5.75
N GLN A 34 -9.38 8.11 -4.81
CA GLN A 34 -8.12 8.88 -4.87
C GLN A 34 -6.89 8.00 -4.63
N VAL A 35 -6.95 7.05 -3.69
CA VAL A 35 -5.88 6.08 -3.46
C VAL A 35 -5.64 5.23 -4.71
N ASN A 36 -6.71 4.75 -5.35
CA ASN A 36 -6.62 4.03 -6.62
C ASN A 36 -5.97 4.89 -7.71
N TYR A 37 -6.36 6.16 -7.81
CA TYR A 37 -5.76 7.09 -8.77
C TYR A 37 -4.26 7.30 -8.54
N VAL A 38 -3.83 7.49 -7.28
CA VAL A 38 -2.42 7.64 -6.93
C VAL A 38 -1.62 6.41 -7.35
N ILE A 39 -2.09 5.22 -6.98
CA ILE A 39 -1.41 3.96 -7.35
C ILE A 39 -1.33 3.84 -8.87
N PHE A 40 -2.44 4.07 -9.58
CA PHE A 40 -2.46 4.02 -11.04
C PHE A 40 -1.47 4.99 -11.67
N ARG A 41 -1.39 6.24 -11.17
CA ARG A 41 -0.43 7.25 -11.63
C ARG A 41 1.01 6.81 -11.41
N LEU A 42 1.33 6.21 -10.27
CA LEU A 42 2.67 5.65 -10.02
C LEU A 42 3.00 4.57 -11.04
N LEU A 43 2.08 3.64 -11.30
CA LEU A 43 2.32 2.58 -12.29
C LEU A 43 2.51 3.14 -13.70
N LEU A 44 1.63 4.06 -14.11
CA LEU A 44 1.66 4.68 -15.42
C LEU A 44 2.99 5.39 -15.72
N HIS A 45 3.59 6.05 -14.72
CA HIS A 45 4.80 6.85 -14.92
C HIS A 45 6.10 6.08 -14.62
N LEU A 46 6.05 4.99 -13.85
CA LEU A 46 7.24 4.19 -13.51
C LEU A 46 7.44 2.96 -14.41
N TYR A 47 6.39 2.49 -15.10
CA TYR A 47 6.44 1.27 -15.92
C TYR A 47 6.07 1.57 -17.38
N PRO A 48 7.06 1.74 -18.28
CA PRO A 48 6.77 2.07 -19.67
C PRO A 48 6.08 0.92 -20.43
N PRO A 49 5.26 1.21 -21.47
CA PRO A 49 4.43 0.21 -22.14
C PRO A 49 5.20 -0.98 -22.68
N ARG A 50 5.12 -2.10 -21.94
CA ARG A 50 5.70 -3.39 -22.32
C ARG A 50 5.11 -4.46 -21.40
N TYR A 51 4.73 -5.61 -21.95
CA TYR A 51 4.22 -6.74 -21.16
C TYR A 51 5.13 -7.08 -19.98
N PHE A 52 6.45 -7.10 -20.21
CA PHE A 52 7.46 -7.30 -19.16
C PHE A 52 7.31 -6.31 -17.99
N ASN A 53 7.11 -5.02 -18.28
CA ASN A 53 6.99 -4.00 -17.23
C ASN A 53 5.64 -4.09 -16.51
N TYR A 54 4.56 -4.41 -17.24
CA TYR A 54 3.26 -4.62 -16.61
C TYR A 54 3.27 -5.84 -15.70
N ASN A 55 3.87 -6.96 -16.12
CA ASN A 55 4.01 -8.13 -15.25
C ASN A 55 4.81 -7.81 -13.98
N ARG A 56 5.88 -6.99 -14.09
CA ARG A 56 6.63 -6.51 -12.91
C ARG A 56 5.77 -5.63 -12.00
N ALA A 57 5.01 -4.69 -12.55
CA ALA A 57 4.12 -3.81 -11.79
C ALA A 57 3.08 -4.62 -11.00
N ILE A 58 2.43 -5.58 -11.66
CA ILE A 58 1.46 -6.48 -11.02
C ILE A 58 2.13 -7.31 -9.91
N GLY A 59 3.33 -7.84 -10.16
CA GLY A 59 4.09 -8.55 -9.14
C GLY A 59 4.39 -7.70 -7.90
N VAL A 60 4.76 -6.43 -8.09
CA VAL A 60 4.99 -5.48 -6.96
C VAL A 60 3.69 -5.25 -6.17
N LEU A 61 2.56 -5.03 -6.83
CA LEU A 61 1.28 -4.85 -6.13
C LEU A 61 0.89 -6.09 -5.31
N SER A 62 1.05 -7.29 -5.88
CA SER A 62 0.81 -8.55 -5.16
C SER A 62 1.65 -8.66 -3.89
N CYS A 63 2.94 -8.31 -3.98
CA CYS A 63 3.82 -8.29 -2.80
C CYS A 63 3.38 -7.26 -1.75
N VAL A 64 2.92 -6.07 -2.19
CA VAL A 64 2.42 -5.03 -1.26
C VAL A 64 1.19 -5.52 -0.51
N ILE A 65 0.22 -6.13 -1.20
CA ILE A 65 -1.00 -6.69 -0.59
C ILE A 65 -0.64 -7.75 0.46
N GLN A 66 0.20 -8.73 0.09
CA GLN A 66 0.61 -9.80 1.00
C GLN A 66 1.35 -9.27 2.24
N GLU A 67 2.25 -8.30 2.06
CA GLU A 67 2.99 -7.70 3.17
C GLU A 67 2.07 -6.88 4.08
N PHE A 68 1.10 -6.15 3.53
CA PHE A 68 0.11 -5.41 4.31
C PHE A 68 -0.75 -6.36 5.14
N TYR A 69 -1.27 -7.42 4.50
CA TYR A 69 -2.05 -8.44 5.21
C TYR A 69 -1.25 -9.06 6.36
N ARG A 70 -0.04 -9.55 6.07
CA ARG A 70 0.81 -10.24 7.06
C ARG A 70 1.24 -9.33 8.23
N ARG A 71 1.52 -8.05 7.99
CA ARG A 71 2.04 -7.14 9.04
C ARG A 71 0.98 -6.35 9.79
N HIS A 72 -0.18 -6.13 9.18
CA HIS A 72 -1.21 -5.26 9.75
C HIS A 72 -2.53 -6.01 9.98
N VAL A 73 -3.02 -6.72 8.97
CA VAL A 73 -4.33 -7.40 9.06
C VAL A 73 -4.26 -8.61 9.98
N ALA A 74 -3.32 -9.54 9.76
CA ALA A 74 -3.21 -10.76 10.56
C ALA A 74 -3.01 -10.48 12.06
N PRO A 75 -2.12 -9.57 12.51
CA PRO A 75 -2.04 -9.24 13.94
C PRO A 75 -3.30 -8.59 14.52
N TYR A 76 -4.07 -7.86 13.70
CA TYR A 76 -5.36 -7.32 14.10
C TYR A 76 -6.41 -8.44 14.24
N GLU A 77 -6.41 -9.41 13.34
CA GLU A 77 -7.27 -10.61 13.41
C GLU A 77 -6.93 -11.47 14.63
N ASP A 78 -5.65 -11.72 14.90
CA ASP A 78 -5.19 -12.43 16.11
C ASP A 78 -5.69 -11.76 17.39
N LYS A 79 -5.63 -10.43 17.42
CA LYS A 79 -6.18 -9.64 18.53
C LYS A 79 -7.70 -9.82 18.63
N LYS A 80 -8.42 -9.79 17.51
CA LYS A 80 -9.88 -9.98 17.51
C LYS A 80 -10.29 -11.38 17.95
N ILE A 81 -9.56 -12.41 17.52
CA ILE A 81 -9.73 -13.79 17.99
C ILE A 81 -9.56 -13.86 19.51
N SER A 82 -8.56 -13.18 20.08
CA SER A 82 -8.39 -13.14 21.53
C SER A 82 -9.52 -12.41 22.28
N GLU A 83 -10.18 -11.44 21.64
CA GLU A 83 -11.25 -10.63 22.23
C GLU A 83 -12.63 -11.28 22.12
N THR A 84 -12.95 -11.89 20.97
CA THR A 84 -14.30 -12.36 20.65
C THR A 84 -14.40 -13.88 20.47
N GLY A 85 -13.28 -14.59 20.61
CA GLY A 85 -13.17 -16.00 20.23
C GLY A 85 -12.90 -16.16 18.74
N ASP A 86 -12.35 -17.31 18.38
CA ASP A 86 -12.16 -17.72 16.99
C ASP A 86 -13.46 -18.31 16.42
N ILE A 87 -13.57 -18.32 15.09
CA ILE A 87 -14.66 -19.01 14.39
C ILE A 87 -14.29 -20.50 14.33
N THR A 88 -14.44 -21.19 15.47
CA THR A 88 -14.29 -22.65 15.62
C THR A 88 -15.30 -23.22 16.58
#